data_AF-A0A2V6D727-F1
#
_entry.id   AF-A0A2V6D727-F1
#
_cell.length_a   1.000
_cell.length_b   1.000
_cell.length_c   1.000
_cell.angle_alpha   90.00
_cell.angle_beta   90.00
_cell.angle_gamma   90.00
#
_symmetry.space_group_name_H-M   'P 1'
#
loop_
_entity.id
_entity.type
_entity.pdbx_description
1 polymer ?
#
loop_
_entity_poly.entity_id
_entity_poly.type
_entity_poly.pdbx_seq_one_letter_code
_entity_poly.pdbx_strand_id
1 'polypeptide(L)'
;MKKVNSKLAGEGSEPGLPTDLRKAFAASPMAKAQWRDLTPIARRDFISWIDSAKQPETRRRRVERACSMVAGGKRRPCCYSIVSLDLHLALKATPMAKAQWSDLTPIERRDFISWMGSTKERERHRRRIEKACAMLAAGKRRP
;
A
#
# COMPACT_ATOMS: atom_id res chain seq x y z
N MET A 1 -16.43 21.49 -20.33
CA MET A 1 -17.64 20.92 -19.69
C MET A 1 -17.23 19.69 -18.90
N LYS A 2 -17.25 19.76 -17.55
CA LYS A 2 -16.78 18.70 -16.65
C LYS A 2 -17.93 17.73 -16.38
N LYS A 3 -17.83 16.48 -16.83
CA LYS A 3 -18.70 15.41 -16.31
C LYS A 3 -18.18 14.99 -14.94
N VAL A 4 -18.83 15.51 -13.91
CA VAL A 4 -18.69 15.05 -12.53
C VAL A 4 -19.52 13.77 -12.44
N ASN A 5 -18.88 12.62 -12.36
CA ASN A 5 -19.59 11.38 -12.09
C ASN A 5 -19.68 11.21 -10.58
N SER A 6 -20.71 11.81 -10.01
CA SER A 6 -21.16 11.60 -8.64
C SER A 6 -21.62 10.16 -8.49
N LYS A 7 -20.85 9.35 -7.77
CA LYS A 7 -21.40 8.17 -7.11
C LYS A 7 -21.21 8.34 -5.60
N LEU A 8 -22.29 8.79 -4.96
CA LEU A 8 -22.52 8.74 -3.53
C LEU A 8 -22.35 7.27 -3.09
N ALA A 9 -21.33 6.99 -2.30
CA ALA A 9 -21.26 5.78 -1.49
C ALA A 9 -21.46 6.23 -0.03
N GLY A 10 -22.58 5.78 0.52
CA GLY A 10 -23.07 6.14 1.85
C GLY A 10 -22.12 5.75 2.99
N GLU A 11 -22.47 6.25 4.17
CA GLU A 11 -21.91 5.85 5.44
C GLU A 11 -22.03 4.33 5.65
N GLY A 12 -20.98 3.62 5.28
CA GLY A 12 -20.73 2.24 5.64
C GLY A 12 -19.24 2.11 5.87
N SER A 13 -18.85 1.46 6.98
CA SER A 13 -17.44 1.17 7.29
C SER A 13 -16.71 0.71 6.03
N GLU A 14 -15.77 1.52 5.54
CA GLU A 14 -14.91 1.14 4.42
C GLU A 14 -14.23 -0.18 4.80
N PRO A 15 -14.55 -1.30 4.12
CA PRO A 15 -13.99 -2.60 4.47
C PRO A 15 -12.46 -2.53 4.35
N GLY A 16 -11.77 -2.70 5.47
CA GLY A 16 -10.31 -2.60 5.54
C GLY A 16 -9.76 -1.29 6.12
N LEU A 17 -10.60 -0.30 6.47
CA LEU A 17 -10.13 0.86 7.22
C LEU A 17 -9.94 0.50 8.70
N PRO A 18 -8.71 0.59 9.26
CA PRO A 18 -8.48 0.25 10.66
C PRO A 18 -9.31 1.09 11.64
N THR A 19 -9.77 0.47 12.72
CA THR A 19 -10.68 1.11 13.69
C THR A 19 -10.09 2.36 14.33
N ASP A 20 -8.80 2.35 14.64
CA ASP A 20 -8.06 3.49 15.18
C ASP A 20 -7.98 4.65 14.18
N LEU A 21 -7.72 4.36 12.91
CA LEU A 21 -7.73 5.36 11.84
C LEU A 21 -9.13 5.94 11.60
N ARG A 22 -10.17 5.10 11.68
CA ARG A 22 -11.58 5.54 11.59
C ARG A 22 -11.94 6.51 12.71
N LYS A 23 -11.54 6.21 13.96
CA LYS A 23 -11.73 7.11 15.11
C LYS A 23 -11.00 8.42 14.91
N ALA A 24 -9.76 8.39 14.40
CA ALA A 24 -8.98 9.59 14.13
C ALA A 24 -9.62 10.48 13.05
N PHE A 25 -10.20 9.88 11.99
CA PHE A 25 -10.96 10.65 10.98
C PHE A 25 -12.31 11.16 11.49
N ALA A 26 -12.94 10.51 12.46
CA ALA A 26 -14.13 11.06 13.10
C ALA A 26 -13.83 12.37 13.86
N ALA A 27 -12.63 12.47 14.45
CA ALA A 27 -12.15 13.68 15.11
C ALA A 27 -11.62 14.77 14.15
N SER A 28 -11.47 14.47 12.86
CA SER A 28 -10.98 15.43 11.85
C SER A 28 -11.79 15.35 10.54
N PRO A 29 -12.88 16.14 10.41
CA PRO A 29 -13.72 16.15 9.22
C PRO A 29 -12.95 16.48 7.93
N MET A 30 -11.96 17.38 8.01
CA MET A 30 -11.11 17.73 6.87
C MET A 30 -10.27 16.55 6.40
N ALA A 31 -9.62 15.83 7.32
CA ALA A 31 -8.87 14.62 6.98
C ALA A 31 -9.79 13.54 6.39
N LYS A 32 -11.00 13.37 6.93
CA LYS A 32 -12.00 12.42 6.41
C LYS A 32 -12.43 12.76 4.98
N ALA A 33 -12.65 14.04 4.67
CA ALA A 33 -13.00 14.48 3.32
C ALA A 33 -11.85 14.22 2.33
N GLN A 34 -10.63 14.59 2.69
CA GLN A 34 -9.43 14.33 1.88
C GLN A 34 -9.18 12.83 1.70
N TRP A 35 -9.41 12.00 2.73
CA TRP A 35 -9.33 10.55 2.64
C TRP A 35 -10.29 9.97 1.59
N ARG A 36 -11.53 10.46 1.56
CA ARG A 36 -12.53 10.07 0.56
C ARG A 36 -12.14 10.46 -0.86
N ASP A 37 -11.34 11.50 -1.04
CA ASP A 37 -10.81 11.90 -2.35
C ASP A 37 -9.54 11.12 -2.76
N LEU A 38 -8.88 10.40 -1.83
CA LEU A 38 -7.74 9.55 -2.17
C LEU A 38 -8.15 8.42 -3.13
N THR A 39 -7.25 8.10 -4.04
CA THR A 39 -7.39 6.90 -4.89
C THR A 39 -7.31 5.64 -4.02
N PRO A 40 -7.88 4.50 -4.45
CA PRO A 40 -7.77 3.24 -3.72
C PRO A 40 -6.32 2.84 -3.41
N ILE A 41 -5.39 3.15 -4.33
CA ILE A 41 -3.95 2.89 -4.14
C ILE A 41 -3.39 3.74 -3.01
N ALA A 42 -3.70 5.04 -2.98
CA ALA A 42 -3.25 5.94 -1.93
C ALA A 42 -3.76 5.48 -0.55
N ARG A 43 -5.03 5.08 -0.44
CA ARG A 43 -5.58 4.51 0.81
C ARG A 43 -4.86 3.23 1.23
N ARG A 44 -4.64 2.30 0.28
CA ARG A 44 -3.89 1.05 0.52
C ARG A 44 -2.48 1.33 1.02
N ASP A 45 -1.78 2.29 0.43
CA ASP A 45 -0.41 2.66 0.82
C ASP A 45 -0.38 3.25 2.25
N PHE A 46 -1.35 4.10 2.63
CA PHE A 46 -1.48 4.58 4.02
C PHE A 46 -1.80 3.46 5.02
N ILE A 47 -2.74 2.58 4.69
CA ILE A 47 -3.12 1.46 5.57
C ILE A 47 -1.92 0.52 5.77
N SER A 48 -1.25 0.12 4.68
CA SER A 48 -0.07 -0.75 4.76
C SER A 48 1.07 -0.12 5.56
N TRP A 49 1.29 1.20 5.40
CA TRP A 49 2.27 1.92 6.21
C TRP A 49 1.91 1.92 7.69
N ILE A 50 0.65 2.13 8.06
CA ILE A 50 0.20 2.05 9.46
C ILE A 50 0.35 0.62 10.01
N ASP A 51 -0.07 -0.39 9.25
CA ASP A 51 -0.02 -1.80 9.66
C ASP A 51 1.39 -2.37 9.78
N SER A 52 2.37 -1.80 9.07
CA SER A 52 3.77 -2.19 9.23
C SER A 52 4.38 -1.78 10.60
N ALA A 53 3.69 -0.95 11.39
CA ALA A 53 4.14 -0.61 12.74
C ALA A 53 3.85 -1.76 13.72
N LYS A 54 4.91 -2.45 14.16
CA LYS A 54 4.82 -3.56 15.11
C LYS A 54 4.56 -3.11 16.55
N GLN A 55 5.01 -1.91 16.92
CA GLN A 55 4.85 -1.36 18.26
C GLN A 55 3.58 -0.52 18.34
N PRO A 56 2.74 -0.70 19.39
CA PRO A 56 1.48 0.05 19.55
C PRO A 56 1.68 1.57 19.54
N GLU A 57 2.75 2.04 20.19
CA GLU A 57 3.07 3.47 20.22
C GLU A 57 3.41 4.01 18.82
N THR A 58 4.23 3.30 18.06
CA THR A 58 4.56 3.66 16.67
C THR A 58 3.30 3.67 15.80
N ARG A 59 2.40 2.72 16.00
CA ARG A 59 1.12 2.67 15.29
C ARG A 59 0.29 3.91 15.59
N ARG A 60 0.13 4.28 16.88
CA ARG A 60 -0.58 5.49 17.30
C ARG A 60 -0.01 6.75 16.63
N ARG A 61 1.31 6.94 16.69
CA ARG A 61 2.01 8.06 16.04
C ARG A 61 1.79 8.09 14.52
N ARG A 62 1.76 6.92 13.86
CA ARG A 62 1.48 6.83 12.41
C ARG A 62 0.04 7.17 12.07
N VAL A 63 -0.93 6.79 12.88
CA VAL A 63 -2.35 7.16 12.70
C VAL A 63 -2.51 8.67 12.81
N GLU A 64 -1.97 9.29 13.87
CA GLU A 64 -1.99 10.75 14.05
C GLU A 64 -1.35 11.47 12.85
N ARG A 65 -0.16 11.01 12.43
CA ARG A 65 0.55 11.58 11.30
C ARG A 65 -0.20 11.37 9.99
N ALA A 66 -0.83 10.21 9.78
CA ALA A 66 -1.66 9.97 8.59
C ALA A 66 -2.79 10.98 8.50
N CYS A 67 -3.49 11.25 9.61
CA CYS A 67 -4.52 12.28 9.64
C CYS A 67 -3.98 13.67 9.26
N SER A 68 -2.87 14.11 9.85
CA SER A 68 -2.25 15.41 9.51
C SER A 68 -1.79 15.48 8.05
N MET A 69 -1.20 14.39 7.53
CA MET A 69 -0.72 14.33 6.15
C MET A 69 -1.87 14.37 5.15
N VAL A 70 -2.93 13.59 5.40
CA VAL A 70 -4.12 13.54 4.55
C VAL A 70 -4.86 14.87 4.59
N ALA A 71 -5.01 15.46 5.77
CA ALA A 71 -5.57 16.81 5.93
C ALA A 71 -4.78 17.86 5.14
N GLY A 72 -3.44 17.76 5.13
CA GLY A 72 -2.55 18.58 4.32
C GLY A 72 -2.45 18.18 2.83
N GLY A 73 -3.37 17.33 2.33
CA GLY A 73 -3.46 16.96 0.92
C GLY A 73 -2.41 15.97 0.42
N LYS A 74 -1.62 15.35 1.31
CA LYS A 74 -0.64 14.32 0.91
C LYS A 74 -1.36 13.05 0.49
N ARG A 75 -1.02 12.56 -0.71
CA ARG A 75 -1.60 11.34 -1.30
C ARG A 75 -0.82 10.05 -0.95
N ARG A 76 0.28 10.15 -0.22
CA ARG A 76 1.09 9.00 0.24
C ARG A 76 1.81 9.30 1.57
N PRO A 77 2.14 8.28 2.38
CA PRO A 77 3.02 8.42 3.53
C PRO A 77 4.42 8.93 3.14
N CYS A 78 5.11 9.61 4.05
CA CYS A 78 6.49 10.06 3.84
C CYS A 78 7.46 8.91 4.11
N CYS A 79 8.53 8.83 3.30
CA CYS A 79 9.60 7.84 3.43
C CYS A 79 9.14 6.36 3.38
N TYR A 80 8.06 6.08 2.66
CA TYR A 80 7.55 4.72 2.44
C TYR A 80 8.02 4.19 1.09
N SER A 81 9.02 3.28 1.10
CA SER A 81 9.36 2.48 -0.07
C SER A 81 8.52 1.20 -0.05
N ILE A 82 7.81 0.96 -1.15
CA ILE A 82 6.98 -0.23 -1.33
C ILE A 82 7.86 -1.43 -1.73
N VAL A 83 9.00 -1.17 -2.39
CA VAL A 83 9.95 -2.19 -2.84
C VAL A 83 11.02 -2.39 -1.77
N SER A 84 11.19 -3.63 -1.30
CA SER A 84 12.25 -4.01 -0.38
C SER A 84 13.60 -4.09 -1.09
N LEU A 85 14.69 -3.92 -0.34
CA LEU A 85 16.05 -4.03 -0.89
C LEU A 85 16.30 -5.42 -1.48
N ASP A 86 15.87 -6.48 -0.80
CA ASP A 86 16.01 -7.86 -1.27
C ASP A 86 15.33 -8.08 -2.63
N LEU A 87 14.11 -7.56 -2.81
CA LEU A 87 13.39 -7.63 -4.08
C LEU A 87 14.10 -6.82 -5.17
N HIS A 88 14.59 -5.63 -4.83
CA HIS A 88 15.34 -4.79 -5.77
C HIS A 88 16.58 -5.52 -6.30
N LEU A 89 17.35 -6.16 -5.41
CA LEU A 89 18.53 -6.95 -5.77
C LEU A 89 18.17 -8.17 -6.62
N ALA A 90 17.12 -8.91 -6.25
CA ALA A 90 16.66 -10.09 -7.00
C ALA A 90 16.20 -9.73 -8.43
N LEU A 91 15.45 -8.64 -8.58
CA LEU A 91 15.06 -8.13 -9.90
C LEU A 91 16.29 -7.68 -10.71
N LYS A 92 17.27 -7.03 -10.07
CA LYS A 92 18.52 -6.65 -10.75
C LYS A 92 19.27 -7.87 -11.29
N ALA A 93 19.24 -9.00 -10.58
CA ALA A 93 19.89 -10.25 -10.99
C ALA A 93 19.13 -11.01 -12.08
N THR A 94 17.85 -10.70 -12.34
CA THR A 94 16.99 -11.45 -13.27
C THR A 94 16.38 -10.51 -14.34
N PRO A 95 17.04 -10.30 -15.49
CA PRO A 95 16.62 -9.30 -16.49
C PRO A 95 15.18 -9.49 -16.99
N MET A 96 14.75 -10.73 -17.28
CA MET A 96 13.39 -11.01 -17.75
C MET A 96 12.33 -10.65 -16.69
N ALA A 97 12.58 -11.01 -15.43
CA ALA A 97 11.68 -10.66 -14.34
C ALA A 97 11.62 -9.14 -14.12
N LYS A 98 12.74 -8.44 -14.29
CA LYS A 98 12.79 -6.97 -14.19
C LYS A 98 12.00 -6.28 -15.30
N ALA A 99 12.10 -6.77 -16.53
CA ALA A 99 11.31 -6.29 -17.66
C ALA A 99 9.81 -6.44 -17.33
N GLN A 100 9.39 -7.66 -16.99
CA GLN A 100 7.99 -7.92 -16.63
C GLN A 100 7.51 -7.07 -15.45
N TRP A 101 8.34 -6.90 -14.41
CA TRP A 101 8.03 -6.04 -13.27
C TRP A 101 7.77 -4.59 -13.67
N SER A 102 8.48 -4.10 -14.68
CA SER A 102 8.36 -2.74 -15.21
C SER A 102 7.08 -2.56 -16.00
N ASP A 103 6.54 -3.63 -16.59
CA ASP A 103 5.28 -3.62 -17.34
C ASP A 103 4.04 -3.85 -16.46
N LEU A 104 4.22 -4.24 -15.20
CA LEU A 104 3.11 -4.39 -14.25
C LEU A 104 2.45 -3.04 -13.93
N THR A 105 1.12 -3.09 -13.81
CA THR A 105 0.34 -1.97 -13.28
C THR A 105 0.68 -1.71 -11.82
N PRO A 106 0.40 -0.51 -11.29
CA PRO A 106 0.59 -0.20 -9.88
C PRO A 106 -0.04 -1.22 -8.93
N ILE A 107 -1.24 -1.71 -9.23
CA ILE A 107 -1.98 -2.69 -8.41
C ILE A 107 -1.28 -4.04 -8.43
N GLU A 108 -0.92 -4.54 -9.61
CA GLU A 108 -0.21 -5.82 -9.77
C GLU A 108 1.12 -5.84 -9.00
N ARG A 109 1.88 -4.74 -9.04
CA ARG A 109 3.11 -4.62 -8.21
C ARG A 109 2.80 -4.71 -6.72
N ARG A 110 1.75 -4.04 -6.23
CA ARG A 110 1.36 -4.13 -4.81
C ARG A 110 0.89 -5.52 -4.42
N ASP A 111 0.25 -6.26 -5.31
CA ASP A 111 -0.21 -7.63 -5.01
C ASP A 111 0.97 -8.58 -4.80
N PHE A 112 1.98 -8.51 -5.67
CA PHE A 112 3.25 -9.22 -5.44
C PHE A 112 3.92 -8.78 -4.14
N ILE A 113 4.05 -7.49 -3.88
CA ILE A 113 4.70 -6.98 -2.65
C ILE A 113 3.97 -7.44 -1.40
N SER A 114 2.64 -7.33 -1.40
CA SER A 114 1.80 -7.76 -0.30
C SER A 114 1.92 -9.27 -0.06
N TRP A 115 1.94 -10.06 -1.12
CA TRP A 115 2.11 -11.51 -1.02
C TRP A 115 3.48 -11.89 -0.47
N MET A 116 4.55 -11.29 -0.99
CA MET A 116 5.92 -11.50 -0.49
C MET A 116 6.02 -11.12 0.99
N GLY A 117 5.55 -9.93 1.35
CA GLY A 117 5.57 -9.37 2.71
C GLY A 117 4.58 -9.98 3.70
N SER A 118 3.67 -10.86 3.28
CA SER A 118 2.69 -11.48 4.19
C SER A 118 3.30 -12.49 5.17
N THR A 119 4.59 -12.81 5.04
CA THR A 119 5.34 -13.63 6.02
C THR A 119 6.33 -12.79 6.80
N LYS A 120 6.44 -13.05 8.11
CA LYS A 120 7.41 -12.41 9.00
C LYS A 120 8.76 -13.15 9.03
N GLU A 121 8.78 -14.40 8.57
CA GLU A 121 9.97 -15.24 8.54
C GLU A 121 10.89 -14.85 7.38
N ARG A 122 12.14 -14.48 7.70
CA ARG A 122 13.10 -13.94 6.72
C ARG A 122 13.40 -14.90 5.58
N GLU A 123 13.58 -16.18 5.89
CA GLU A 123 13.86 -17.21 4.89
C GLU A 123 12.67 -17.46 3.97
N ARG A 124 11.46 -17.53 4.54
CA ARG A 124 10.23 -17.66 3.75
C ARG A 124 9.98 -16.42 2.88
N HIS A 125 10.30 -15.22 3.37
CA HIS A 125 10.23 -13.99 2.60
C HIS A 125 11.18 -14.04 1.40
N ARG A 126 12.43 -14.48 1.60
CA ARG A 126 13.42 -14.67 0.52
C ARG A 126 12.93 -15.67 -0.53
N ARG A 127 12.45 -16.84 -0.12
CA ARG A 127 11.89 -17.86 -1.04
C ARG A 127 10.71 -17.33 -1.84
N ARG A 128 9.88 -16.46 -1.26
CA ARG A 128 8.79 -15.79 -1.98
C ARG A 128 9.28 -14.76 -2.99
N ILE A 129 10.36 -14.04 -2.69
CA ILE A 129 11.00 -13.14 -3.67
C ILE A 129 11.54 -13.95 -4.85
N GLU A 130 12.25 -15.04 -4.60
CA GLU A 130 12.75 -15.93 -5.66
C GLU A 130 11.60 -16.48 -6.51
N LYS A 131 10.53 -16.95 -5.85
CA LYS A 131 9.32 -17.42 -6.54
C LYS A 131 8.63 -16.31 -7.33
N ALA A 132 8.58 -15.09 -6.81
CA ALA A 132 8.05 -13.94 -7.55
C ALA A 132 8.86 -13.69 -8.82
N CYS A 133 10.20 -13.67 -8.73
CA CYS A 133 11.07 -13.51 -9.88
C CYS A 133 10.84 -14.61 -10.93
N ALA A 134 10.71 -15.87 -10.52
CA ALA A 134 10.39 -16.97 -11.44
C ALA A 134 9.01 -16.80 -12.11
N MET A 135 7.99 -16.39 -11.35
CA MET A 135 6.64 -16.12 -11.88
C MET A 135 6.64 -14.97 -12.89
N LEU A 136 7.37 -13.89 -12.59
CA LEU A 136 7.52 -12.73 -13.47
C LEU A 136 8.28 -13.09 -14.74
N ALA A 137 9.37 -13.85 -14.64
CA ALA A 137 10.10 -14.35 -15.81
C ALA A 137 9.22 -15.22 -16.72
N ALA A 138 8.26 -15.95 -16.13
CA ALA A 138 7.24 -16.71 -16.86
C ALA A 138 6.03 -15.86 -17.34
N GLY A 139 6.09 -14.53 -17.25
CA GLY A 139 5.04 -13.63 -17.72
C GLY A 139 3.81 -13.50 -16.81
N LYS A 140 3.80 -14.12 -15.63
CA LYS A 140 2.67 -14.01 -14.70
C LYS A 140 2.58 -12.59 -14.15
N ARG A 141 1.35 -12.04 -14.12
CA ARG A 141 1.07 -10.68 -13.64
C ARG A 141 0.61 -10.61 -12.18
N ARG A 142 0.36 -11.77 -11.54
CA ARG A 142 -0.04 -11.91 -10.14
C ARG A 142 0.62 -13.14 -9.51
N PRO A 143 0.89 -13.12 -8.19
CA PRO A 143 1.45 -14.25 -7.45
C PRO A 143 0.49 -15.43 -7.31
#